data_AF-A0A2A5S500-F1
#
_entry.id   AF-A0A2A5S500-F1
#
_cell.length_a   1.000
_cell.length_b   1.000
_cell.length_c   1.000
_cell.angle_alpha   90.00
_cell.angle_beta   90.00
_cell.angle_gamma   90.00
#
_symmetry.space_group_name_H-M   'P 1'
#
loop_
_entity.id
_entity.type
_entity.pdbx_description
1 polymer ?
#
loop_
_entity_poly.entity_id
_entity_poly.type
_entity_poly.pdbx_seq_one_letter_code
_entity_poly.pdbx_strand_id
1 'polypeptide(L)'
;MPDIMTVFLIFGLHLFSRQVTHISILPYFLMLISIIALVLLFLDLFYNRHFDARHFLHFFWRITFFVTLLLYILMIIIIFKT
;
A
#
# COMPACT_ATOMS: atom_id res chain seq x y z
N MET A 1 -5.73 -5.89 -13.87
CA MET A 1 -6.12 -4.47 -14.03
C MET A 1 -5.90 -3.80 -12.70
N PRO A 2 -5.40 -2.56 -12.62
CA PRO A 2 -5.29 -1.86 -11.35
C PRO A 2 -6.69 -1.73 -10.75
N ASP A 3 -6.92 -2.41 -9.63
CA ASP A 3 -8.21 -2.39 -8.93
C ASP A 3 -8.59 -0.95 -8.55
N ILE A 4 -9.76 -0.49 -8.98
CA ILE A 4 -10.34 0.80 -8.58
C ILE A 4 -10.35 0.96 -7.04
N MET A 5 -10.46 -0.16 -6.33
CA MET A 5 -10.49 -0.23 -4.87
C MET A 5 -9.20 0.28 -4.20
N THR A 6 -8.03 0.07 -4.79
CA THR A 6 -6.77 0.63 -4.24
C THR A 6 -6.70 2.14 -4.37
N VAL A 7 -7.20 2.73 -5.46
CA VAL A 7 -7.23 4.19 -5.62
C VAL A 7 -8.18 4.80 -4.57
N PHE A 8 -9.34 4.17 -4.36
CA PHE A 8 -10.27 4.56 -3.31
C PHE A 8 -9.66 4.47 -1.90
N LEU A 9 -8.94 3.39 -1.60
CA LEU A 9 -8.27 3.21 -0.30
C LEU A 9 -7.16 4.24 -0.06
N ILE A 10 -6.34 4.53 -1.07
CA ILE A 10 -5.28 5.55 -0.96
C ILE A 10 -5.90 6.94 -0.72
N PHE A 11 -6.99 7.25 -1.41
CA PHE A 11 -7.69 8.52 -1.24
C PHE A 11 -8.33 8.64 0.15
N GLY A 12 -8.96 7.56 0.63
CA GLY A 12 -9.48 7.48 2.00
C GLY A 12 -8.38 7.70 3.03
N LEU A 13 -7.25 7.01 2.89
CA LEU A 13 -6.10 7.12 3.79
C LEU A 13 -5.53 8.55 3.83
N HIS A 14 -5.54 9.28 2.71
CA HIS A 14 -5.18 10.71 2.67
C HIS A 14 -6.16 11.58 3.47
N LEU A 15 -7.47 11.40 3.28
CA LEU A 15 -8.51 12.19 3.95
C LEU A 15 -8.51 11.96 5.46
N PHE A 16 -8.45 10.70 5.92
CA PHE A 16 -8.41 10.37 7.34
C PHE A 16 -7.11 10.81 7.99
N SER A 17 -5.97 10.73 7.29
CA SER A 17 -4.67 11.18 7.82
C SER A 17 -4.68 12.66 8.17
N ARG A 18 -5.35 13.48 7.34
CA ARG A 18 -5.45 14.92 7.57
C ARG A 18 -6.26 15.25 8.83
N GLN A 19 -7.24 14.42 9.17
CA GLN A 19 -8.08 14.59 10.36
C GLN A 19 -7.43 14.08 11.64
N VAL A 20 -6.63 13.01 11.58
CA VAL A 20 -6.07 12.36 12.79
C VAL A 20 -4.72 12.94 13.21
N THR A 21 -3.81 13.19 12.27
CA THR A 21 -2.40 13.48 12.61
C THR A 21 -1.92 14.88 12.24
N HIS A 22 -2.74 15.73 11.61
CA HIS A 22 -2.34 17.04 11.02
C HIS A 22 -1.14 17.01 10.04
N ILE A 23 -0.54 15.84 9.84
CA ILE A 23 0.60 15.55 8.97
C ILE A 23 0.12 14.53 7.92
N SER A 24 0.50 14.75 6.67
CA SER A 24 0.24 13.82 5.58
C SER A 24 0.99 12.50 5.81
N ILE A 25 0.27 11.40 6.02
CA ILE A 25 0.84 10.05 6.17
C ILE A 25 1.29 9.46 4.82
N LEU A 26 0.87 10.10 3.73
CA LEU A 26 1.14 9.74 2.34
C LEU A 26 2.63 9.53 2.01
N PRO A 27 3.57 10.41 2.38
CA PRO A 27 5.01 10.17 2.21
C PRO A 27 5.51 8.89 2.91
N TYR A 28 5.06 8.62 4.14
CA TYR A 28 5.44 7.40 4.86
C TYR A 28 4.86 6.15 4.20
N PHE A 29 3.63 6.24 3.72
CA PHE A 29 2.97 5.17 2.98
C PHE A 29 3.68 4.87 1.65
N LEU A 30 4.05 5.90 0.88
CA LEU A 30 4.83 5.73 -0.36
C LEU A 30 6.21 5.11 -0.09
N MET A 31 6.88 5.53 0.98
CA MET A 31 8.15 4.96 1.40
C MET A 31 8.02 3.47 1.74
N LEU A 32 6.97 3.09 2.48
CA LEU A 32 6.69 1.71 2.85
C LEU A 32 6.41 0.83 1.62
N ILE A 33 5.56 1.30 0.69
CA ILE A 33 5.28 0.58 -0.55
C ILE A 33 6.54 0.42 -1.40
N SER A 34 7.40 1.44 -1.47
CA SER A 34 8.64 1.39 -2.24
C SER A 34 9.58 0.30 -1.71
N ILE A 35 9.70 0.16 -0.37
CA ILE A 35 10.47 -0.90 0.26
C ILE A 35 9.89 -2.28 -0.10
N ILE A 36 8.56 -2.44 -0.04
CA ILE A 36 7.89 -3.68 -0.42
C ILE A 36 8.13 -4.00 -1.90
N ALA A 37 8.03 -3.01 -2.78
CA ALA A 37 8.30 -3.16 -4.21
C ALA A 37 9.71 -3.68 -4.45
N LEU A 38 10.70 -3.10 -3.76
CA LEU A 38 12.10 -3.49 -3.85
C LEU A 38 12.30 -4.94 -3.39
N VAL A 39 11.74 -5.32 -2.24
CA VAL A 39 11.83 -6.69 -1.71
C VAL A 39 11.20 -7.70 -2.67
N LEU A 40 10.02 -7.39 -3.23
CA LEU A 40 9.37 -8.24 -4.21
C LEU A 40 10.18 -8.37 -5.50
N LEU A 41 10.81 -7.28 -5.95
CA LEU A 41 11.63 -7.28 -7.16
C LEU A 41 12.85 -8.19 -6.97
N PHE A 42 13.52 -8.09 -5.82
CA PHE A 42 14.59 -9.01 -5.47
C PHE A 42 14.09 -10.45 -5.44
N LEU A 43 12.96 -10.72 -4.78
CA LEU A 43 12.40 -12.07 -4.69
C LEU A 43 12.10 -12.68 -6.07
N ASP A 44 11.48 -11.91 -6.97
CA ASP A 44 11.14 -12.34 -8.32
C ASP A 44 12.40 -12.60 -9.16
N LEU A 45 13.41 -11.73 -9.05
CA LEU A 45 14.68 -11.87 -9.75
C LEU A 45 15.49 -13.08 -9.25
N PHE A 46 15.49 -13.34 -7.95
CA PHE A 46 16.18 -14.48 -7.34
C PHE A 46 15.48 -15.81 -7.63
N TYR A 47 14.15 -15.86 -7.60
CA TYR A 47 13.39 -17.11 -7.69
C TYR A 47 13.09 -17.52 -9.13
N ASN A 48 12.56 -16.61 -9.94
CA ASN A 48 12.08 -16.95 -11.29
C ASN A 48 13.16 -16.84 -12.36
N ARG A 49 14.29 -16.17 -12.10
CA ARG A 49 15.37 -15.82 -13.06
C ARG A 49 14.90 -15.13 -14.36
N HIS A 50 13.61 -14.86 -14.47
CA HIS A 50 12.91 -14.20 -15.55
C HIS A 50 11.97 -13.18 -14.94
N PHE A 51 12.10 -11.93 -15.37
CA PHE A 51 11.28 -10.85 -14.88
C PHE A 51 10.07 -10.65 -15.79
N ASP A 52 8.88 -10.97 -15.28
CA ASP A 52 7.62 -10.61 -15.92
C ASP A 52 6.99 -9.42 -15.20
N ALA A 53 7.13 -8.24 -15.80
CA ALA A 53 6.60 -7.00 -15.26
C ALA A 53 5.07 -7.03 -15.02
N ARG A 54 4.29 -7.79 -15.81
CA ARG A 54 2.84 -7.90 -15.60
C ARG A 54 2.53 -8.71 -14.36
N HIS A 55 3.25 -9.82 -14.17
CA HIS A 55 3.07 -10.67 -13.00
C HIS A 55 3.48 -9.93 -11.72
N PHE A 56 4.63 -9.26 -11.76
CA PHE A 56 5.12 -8.41 -10.68
C PHE A 56 4.11 -7.31 -10.31
N LEU A 57 3.65 -6.52 -11.28
CA LEU A 57 2.69 -5.43 -11.03
C LEU A 57 1.38 -5.97 -10.45
N HIS A 58 0.89 -7.10 -10.95
CA HIS A 58 -0.34 -7.70 -10.44
C HIS A 58 -0.20 -8.13 -8.97
N PHE A 59 0.94 -8.74 -8.61
CA PHE A 59 1.20 -9.18 -7.24
C PHE A 59 1.46 -7.99 -6.29
N PHE A 60 2.27 -7.03 -6.73
CA PHE A 60 2.53 -5.78 -6.03
C PHE A 60 1.24 -5.01 -5.73
N TRP A 61 0.34 -4.93 -6.70
CA TRP A 61 -0.95 -4.25 -6.53
C TRP A 61 -1.82 -4.92 -5.47
N ARG A 62 -1.84 -6.27 -5.45
CA ARG A 62 -2.52 -7.05 -4.40
C ARG A 62 -1.94 -6.79 -3.01
N ILE A 63 -0.62 -6.77 -2.86
CA ILE A 63 0.00 -6.51 -1.55
C ILE A 63 -0.29 -5.08 -1.09
N THR A 64 -0.17 -4.11 -2.00
CA THR A 64 -0.48 -2.70 -1.71
C THR A 64 -1.93 -2.54 -1.23
N PHE A 65 -2.88 -3.29 -1.82
CA PHE A 65 -4.27 -3.34 -1.36
C PHE A 65 -4.39 -3.86 0.08
N PHE A 66 -3.77 -4.99 0.41
CA PHE A 66 -3.87 -5.54 1.77
C PHE A 66 -3.23 -4.62 2.81
N VAL A 67 -2.08 -4.01 2.49
CA VAL A 67 -1.39 -3.08 3.38
C VAL A 67 -2.22 -1.81 3.62
N THR A 68 -2.81 -1.23 2.56
CA THR A 68 -3.69 -0.06 2.69
C THR A 68 -4.92 -0.35 3.50
N LEU A 69 -5.58 -1.49 3.25
CA LEU A 69 -6.76 -1.92 3.98
C LEU A 69 -6.46 -2.12 5.47
N LEU A 70 -5.32 -2.75 5.81
CA LEU A 70 -4.90 -2.94 7.20
C LEU A 70 -4.66 -1.60 7.90
N LEU A 71 -3.92 -0.69 7.26
CA LEU A 71 -3.68 0.66 7.80
C LEU A 71 -4.98 1.44 8.00
N TYR A 72 -5.91 1.33 7.05
CA TYR A 72 -7.21 1.97 7.13
C TYR A 72 -8.05 1.46 8.32
N ILE A 73 -8.08 0.14 8.55
CA ILE A 73 -8.74 -0.46 9.72
C ILE A 73 -8.09 0.03 11.03
N LEU A 74 -6.75 0.05 11.09
CA LEU A 74 -6.03 0.54 12.27
C LEU A 74 -6.38 2.00 12.59
N MET A 75 -6.46 2.86 11.56
CA MET A 75 -6.87 4.25 11.73
C MET A 75 -8.29 4.37 12.27
N ILE A 76 -9.24 3.60 11.73
CA ILE A 76 -10.63 3.57 12.24
C ILE A 76 -10.65 3.17 13.72
N ILE A 77 -9.91 2.12 14.10
CA ILE A 77 -9.84 1.68 15.50
C ILE A 77 -9.31 2.78 16.41
N ILE A 78 -8.25 3.48 15.99
CA ILE A 78 -7.66 4.60 16.77
C ILE A 78 -8.68 5.73 16.91
N ILE A 79 -9.36 6.12 15.82
CA ILE A 79 -10.37 7.19 15.84
C ILE A 79 -11.51 6.85 16.80
N PHE A 80 -12.06 5.63 16.74
CA PHE A 80 -13.21 5.26 17.58
C PHE A 80 -12.84 5.00 19.05
N LYS A 81 -11.57 4.74 19.35
CA LYS A 81 -11.08 4.53 20.71
C LYS A 81 -10.64 5.83 21.39
N THR A 82 -10.40 6.90 20.62
CA THR A 82 -10.00 8.23 21.11
C THR A 82 -11.23 9.10 21.31
#